data_AF-A0A183LUS0-F1
#
_entry.id   AF-A0A183LUS0-F1
#
_cell.length_a   1.000
_cell.length_b   1.000
_cell.length_c   1.000
_cell.angle_alpha   90.00
_cell.angle_beta   90.00
_cell.angle_gamma   90.00
#
_symmetry.space_group_name_H-M   'P 1'
#
loop_
_entity.id
_entity.type
_entity.pdbx_description
1 polymer ?
#
loop_
_entity_poly.entity_id
_entity_poly.type
_entity_poly.pdbx_seq_one_letter_code
_entity_poly.pdbx_strand_id
1 'polypeptide(L)'
;MFSFAAAFALGAYLVSTNVITVVAVFRVFATISMSAQSLGRSATLVMDARESKPAAKSILALLDRQSLIPANVGIVPSESFKGKVSFNQVYFKYSCRSEGRILKNFTHTVVPGQTVALVGPSGCGKSTLLQLVLRFYDPSYHGPDSGVFFDDMNIRNIAPSWVRKQIGLVSQEPTLFDLTIRENIAYGDNSREVTMEEIIEAARAANIHDFITTLPEQYETKVGQRGSKLSGGQKQRIAIARALVRKPVLLVLDEATSALDNESERIVQEALDAAMGSRTSLVVAHRLSTVVNADLVVVLQDGRKIESGPPAALLEMKGAFYALHHVEN
;
A
#
# COMPACT_ATOMS: atom_id res chain seq x y z
N MET A 1 -56.23 21.35 23.66
CA MET A 1 -57.32 21.33 24.66
C MET A 1 -58.63 21.87 24.07
N PHE A 2 -58.62 23.03 23.40
CA PHE A 2 -59.81 23.60 22.72
C PHE A 2 -60.39 22.72 21.60
N SER A 3 -59.57 22.01 20.83
CA SER A 3 -60.03 21.10 19.77
C SER A 3 -60.82 19.90 20.30
N PHE A 4 -60.40 19.32 21.43
CA PHE A 4 -61.12 18.24 22.10
C PHE A 4 -62.46 18.73 22.64
N ALA A 5 -62.48 19.90 23.30
CA ALA A 5 -63.70 20.51 23.81
C ALA A 5 -64.70 20.79 22.67
N ALA A 6 -64.25 21.33 21.54
CA ALA A 6 -65.08 21.58 20.37
C ALA A 6 -65.63 20.28 19.75
N ALA A 7 -64.79 19.25 19.59
CA ALA A 7 -65.20 17.97 19.01
C ALA A 7 -66.23 17.24 19.89
N PHE A 8 -66.05 17.21 21.21
CA PHE A 8 -66.99 16.58 22.13
C PHE A 8 -68.26 17.42 22.34
N ALA A 9 -68.18 18.75 22.34
CA ALA A 9 -69.36 19.62 22.42
C ALA A 9 -70.26 19.46 21.18
N LEU A 10 -69.67 19.45 19.99
CA LEU A 10 -70.40 19.18 18.75
C LEU A 10 -70.94 17.74 18.73
N GLY A 11 -70.14 16.76 19.15
CA GLY A 11 -70.58 15.38 19.29
C GLY A 11 -71.78 15.23 20.22
N ALA A 12 -71.78 15.90 21.37
CA ALA A 12 -72.89 15.90 22.33
C ALA A 12 -74.17 16.52 21.73
N TYR A 13 -74.05 17.60 20.97
CA TYR A 13 -75.19 18.23 20.26
C TYR A 13 -75.78 17.33 19.15
N LEU A 14 -74.93 16.62 18.40
CA LEU A 14 -75.39 15.70 17.35
C LEU A 14 -76.04 14.43 17.92
N VAL A 15 -75.66 14.03 19.14
CA VAL A 15 -76.34 12.96 19.88
C VAL A 15 -77.69 13.43 20.42
N SER A 16 -77.78 14.66 20.96
CA SER A 16 -79.06 15.18 21.50
C SER A 16 -80.12 15.42 20.42
N THR A 17 -79.70 15.58 19.16
CA THR A 17 -80.57 15.72 17.98
C THR A 17 -80.86 14.38 17.27
N ASN A 18 -80.44 13.23 17.84
CA ASN A 18 -80.60 11.89 17.27
C ASN A 18 -79.99 11.68 15.87
N VAL A 19 -79.02 12.51 15.47
CA VAL A 19 -78.35 12.40 14.17
C VAL A 19 -77.30 11.29 14.19
N ILE A 20 -76.61 11.09 15.32
CA ILE A 20 -75.57 10.07 15.51
C ILE A 20 -75.68 9.41 16.88
N THR A 21 -75.11 8.21 17.02
CA THR A 21 -75.00 7.50 18.30
C THR A 21 -73.74 7.91 19.05
N VAL A 22 -73.75 7.73 20.38
CA VAL A 22 -72.57 7.95 21.23
C VAL A 22 -71.37 7.12 20.76
N VAL A 23 -71.61 5.86 20.35
CA VAL A 23 -70.58 4.97 19.81
C VAL A 23 -69.96 5.55 18.53
N ALA A 24 -70.76 6.18 17.67
CA ALA A 24 -70.26 6.81 16.44
C ALA A 24 -69.32 8.00 16.74
N VAL A 25 -69.64 8.82 17.75
CA VAL A 25 -68.77 9.94 18.18
C VAL A 25 -67.39 9.44 18.60
N PHE A 26 -67.34 8.45 19.50
CA PHE A 26 -66.07 7.88 19.96
C PHE A 26 -65.31 7.18 18.84
N ARG A 27 -66.01 6.48 17.93
CA ARG A 27 -65.40 5.83 16.77
C ARG A 27 -64.73 6.86 15.85
N VAL A 28 -65.46 7.90 15.43
CA VAL A 28 -64.93 8.95 14.54
C VAL A 28 -63.75 9.67 15.18
N PHE A 29 -63.89 10.06 16.44
CA PHE A 29 -62.84 10.73 17.18
C PHE A 29 -61.57 9.87 17.31
N ALA A 30 -61.71 8.60 17.67
CA ALA A 30 -60.58 7.67 17.77
C ALA A 30 -59.91 7.46 16.40
N THR A 31 -60.69 7.20 15.34
CA THR A 31 -60.16 6.99 13.99
C THR A 31 -59.39 8.20 13.47
N ILE A 32 -59.93 9.42 13.63
CA ILE A 32 -59.26 10.64 13.16
C ILE A 32 -58.00 10.90 14.00
N SER A 33 -58.08 10.78 15.33
CA SER A 33 -56.94 11.04 16.22
C SER A 33 -55.80 10.05 15.98
N MET A 34 -56.10 8.76 15.84
CA MET A 34 -55.10 7.74 15.55
C MET A 34 -54.50 7.94 14.15
N SER A 35 -55.31 8.30 13.14
CA SER A 35 -54.82 8.58 11.79
C SER A 35 -53.87 9.78 11.74
N ALA A 36 -54.21 10.87 12.45
CA ALA A 36 -53.36 12.06 12.54
C ALA A 36 -52.02 11.75 13.24
N GLN A 37 -52.04 10.94 14.31
CA GLN A 37 -50.81 10.51 15.00
C GLN A 37 -49.94 9.63 14.10
N SER A 38 -50.52 8.67 13.38
CA SER A 38 -49.80 7.83 12.42
C SER A 38 -49.17 8.63 11.28
N LEU A 39 -49.88 9.65 10.77
CA LEU A 39 -49.35 10.56 9.76
C LEU A 39 -48.17 11.38 10.30
N GLY A 40 -48.28 11.90 11.52
CA GLY A 40 -47.19 12.62 12.19
C GLY A 40 -45.93 11.76 12.34
N ARG A 41 -46.07 10.49 12.74
CA ARG A 41 -44.95 9.52 12.83
C ARG A 41 -44.37 9.15 11.46
N SER A 42 -45.20 9.12 10.42
CA SER A 42 -44.72 8.83 9.06
C SER A 42 -43.95 10.01 8.47
N ALA A 43 -44.34 11.25 8.81
CA ALA A 43 -43.65 12.45 8.35
C ALA A 43 -42.20 12.53 8.88
N THR A 44 -41.93 12.07 10.11
CA THR A 44 -40.55 12.02 10.64
C THR A 44 -39.69 11.03 9.86
N LEU A 45 -40.22 9.86 9.46
CA LEU A 45 -39.50 8.89 8.63
C LEU A 45 -39.10 9.46 7.26
N VAL A 46 -39.92 10.33 6.68
CA VAL A 46 -39.59 10.99 5.40
C VAL A 46 -38.39 11.94 5.56
N MET A 47 -38.27 12.61 6.71
CA MET A 47 -37.11 13.46 6.99
C MET A 47 -35.84 12.61 7.17
N ASP A 48 -35.90 11.54 7.95
CA ASP A 48 -34.79 10.60 8.14
C ASP A 48 -34.33 9.97 6.82
N ALA A 49 -35.29 9.62 5.94
CA ALA A 49 -35.00 9.09 4.61
C ALA A 49 -34.28 10.13 3.71
N ARG A 50 -34.61 11.41 3.85
CA ARG A 50 -33.93 12.49 3.11
C ARG A 50 -32.51 12.70 3.61
N GLU A 51 -32.28 12.64 4.92
CA GLU A 51 -30.96 12.80 5.53
C GLU A 51 -30.04 11.59 5.32
N SER A 52 -30.60 10.38 5.22
CA SER A 52 -29.82 9.15 4.96
C SER A 52 -29.43 8.97 3.49
N LYS A 53 -30.14 9.60 2.56
CA LYS A 53 -29.89 9.47 1.11
C LYS A 53 -28.46 9.84 0.69
N PRO A 54 -27.84 10.94 1.15
CA PRO A 54 -26.43 11.25 0.85
C PRO A 54 -25.46 10.19 1.38
N ALA A 55 -25.69 9.69 2.60
CA ALA A 55 -24.86 8.63 3.19
C ALA A 55 -24.95 7.34 2.38
N ALA A 56 -26.17 6.93 2.00
CA ALA A 56 -26.40 5.78 1.14
C ALA A 56 -25.73 5.95 -0.23
N LYS A 57 -25.82 7.15 -0.84
CA LYS A 57 -25.14 7.46 -2.11
C LYS A 57 -23.62 7.34 -1.99
N SER A 58 -23.02 7.82 -0.91
CA SER A 58 -21.57 7.72 -0.67
C SER A 58 -21.12 6.27 -0.47
N ILE A 59 -21.90 5.46 0.26
CA ILE A 59 -21.62 4.03 0.46
C ILE A 59 -21.71 3.29 -0.87
N LEU A 60 -22.77 3.48 -1.64
CA LEU A 60 -22.94 2.84 -2.95
C LEU A 60 -21.86 3.26 -3.93
N ALA A 61 -21.51 4.56 -3.98
CA ALA A 61 -20.42 5.03 -4.82
C ALA A 61 -19.06 4.41 -4.46
N LEU A 62 -18.83 4.08 -3.18
CA LEU A 62 -17.63 3.39 -2.73
C LEU A 62 -17.64 1.91 -3.11
N LEU A 63 -18.79 1.24 -2.99
CA LEU A 63 -18.96 -0.18 -3.36
C LEU A 63 -18.87 -0.38 -4.87
N ASP A 64 -19.45 0.53 -5.66
CA ASP A 64 -19.47 0.45 -7.12
C ASP A 64 -18.15 0.91 -7.77
N ARG A 65 -17.22 1.48 -6.98
CA ARG A 65 -15.93 1.97 -7.48
C ARG A 65 -15.08 0.81 -8.01
N GLN A 66 -14.84 0.78 -9.31
CA GLN A 66 -13.91 -0.15 -9.94
C GLN A 66 -12.47 0.37 -9.89
N SER A 67 -11.53 -0.48 -9.47
CA SER A 67 -10.09 -0.17 -9.51
C SER A 67 -9.56 -0.29 -10.93
N LEU A 68 -8.73 0.67 -11.37
CA LEU A 68 -8.00 0.59 -12.65
C LEU A 68 -7.03 -0.59 -12.70
N ILE A 69 -6.52 -1.02 -11.54
CA ILE A 69 -5.59 -2.14 -11.38
C ILE A 69 -6.23 -3.10 -10.36
N PRO A 70 -7.10 -4.03 -10.80
CA PRO A 70 -7.68 -5.03 -9.91
C PRO A 70 -6.62 -6.05 -9.51
N ALA A 71 -6.54 -6.41 -8.22
CA ALA A 71 -5.41 -7.19 -7.69
C ALA A 71 -5.26 -8.59 -8.30
N ASN A 72 -6.37 -9.24 -8.67
CA ASN A 72 -6.38 -10.64 -9.14
C ASN A 72 -6.80 -10.79 -10.61
N VAL A 73 -6.82 -9.69 -11.38
CA VAL A 73 -7.20 -9.72 -12.79
C VAL A 73 -5.95 -9.65 -13.65
N GLY A 74 -5.83 -10.61 -14.57
CA GLY A 74 -4.70 -10.75 -15.49
C GLY A 74 -4.21 -12.19 -15.58
N ILE A 75 -3.16 -12.40 -16.35
CA ILE A 75 -2.49 -13.68 -16.53
C ILE A 75 -1.76 -14.05 -15.23
N VAL A 76 -1.82 -15.33 -14.86
CA VAL A 76 -1.00 -15.92 -13.80
C VAL A 76 -0.02 -16.86 -14.48
N PRO A 77 1.24 -16.45 -14.71
CA PRO A 77 2.24 -17.28 -15.36
C PRO A 77 2.45 -18.61 -14.61
N SER A 78 2.50 -19.70 -15.37
CA SER A 78 2.83 -21.03 -14.85
C SER A 78 4.34 -21.21 -14.65
N GLU A 79 5.14 -20.49 -15.42
CA GLU A 79 6.60 -20.51 -15.30
C GLU A 79 7.08 -19.67 -14.12
N SER A 80 8.15 -20.13 -13.48
CA SER A 80 8.81 -19.40 -12.41
C SER A 80 9.49 -18.14 -12.95
N PHE A 81 9.29 -17.01 -12.27
CA PHE A 81 10.00 -15.78 -12.57
C PHE A 81 11.51 -15.98 -12.33
N LYS A 82 12.33 -15.69 -13.34
CA LYS A 82 13.80 -15.82 -13.35
C LYS A 82 14.49 -14.58 -12.79
N GLY A 83 13.79 -13.44 -12.71
CA GLY A 83 14.31 -12.22 -12.11
C GLY A 83 14.64 -11.10 -13.10
N LYS A 84 14.46 -11.28 -14.41
CA LYS A 84 14.78 -10.22 -15.37
C LYS A 84 13.71 -9.13 -15.31
N VAL A 85 14.12 -7.89 -15.04
CA VAL A 85 13.22 -6.72 -15.05
C VAL A 85 13.68 -5.76 -16.14
N SER A 86 12.81 -5.48 -17.11
CA SER A 86 13.11 -4.52 -18.19
C SER A 86 12.15 -3.36 -18.18
N PHE A 87 12.69 -2.15 -18.23
CA PHE A 87 11.98 -0.92 -18.49
C PHE A 87 12.25 -0.54 -19.94
N ASN A 88 11.20 -0.44 -20.75
CA ASN A 88 11.35 -0.02 -22.14
C ASN A 88 10.45 1.19 -22.41
N GLN A 89 11.08 2.32 -22.76
CA GLN A 89 10.42 3.58 -23.09
C GLN A 89 9.34 3.97 -22.08
N VAL A 90 9.70 3.98 -20.79
CA VAL A 90 8.75 4.25 -19.72
C VAL A 90 8.52 5.75 -19.59
N TYR A 91 7.25 6.13 -19.70
CA TYR A 91 6.76 7.48 -19.41
C TYR A 91 5.73 7.41 -18.30
N PHE A 92 5.78 8.35 -17.36
CA PHE A 92 4.85 8.33 -16.23
C PHE A 92 4.52 9.72 -15.68
N LYS A 93 3.27 9.88 -15.26
CA LYS A 93 2.73 11.07 -14.58
C LYS A 93 1.72 10.63 -13.52
N TYR A 94 1.81 11.18 -12.31
CA TYR A 94 0.79 10.95 -11.28
C TYR A 94 -0.49 11.72 -11.61
N SER A 95 -1.65 11.07 -11.54
CA SER A 95 -2.95 11.69 -11.83
C SER A 95 -3.31 12.84 -10.89
N CYS A 96 -2.76 12.85 -9.68
CA CYS A 96 -2.98 13.91 -8.68
C CYS A 96 -2.20 15.20 -8.95
N ARG A 97 -1.27 15.21 -9.91
CA ARG A 97 -0.50 16.41 -10.30
C ARG A 97 -0.87 16.82 -11.72
N SER A 98 -1.33 18.06 -11.88
CA SER A 98 -1.67 18.64 -13.18
C SER A 98 -0.43 18.89 -14.04
N GLU A 99 0.74 19.13 -13.43
CA GLU A 99 1.96 19.59 -14.09
C GLU A 99 3.09 18.54 -14.04
N GLY A 100 3.80 18.37 -15.17
CA GLY A 100 5.06 17.61 -15.27
C GLY A 100 4.96 16.08 -15.39
N ARG A 101 5.70 15.49 -16.33
CA ARG A 101 5.99 14.04 -16.36
C ARG A 101 7.16 13.74 -15.42
N ILE A 102 6.99 12.74 -14.56
CA ILE A 102 8.04 12.29 -13.62
C ILE A 102 9.06 11.43 -14.35
N LEU A 103 8.61 10.48 -15.19
CA LEU A 103 9.50 9.68 -16.03
C LEU A 103 9.32 10.07 -17.50
N LYS A 104 10.44 10.25 -18.21
CA LYS A 104 10.49 10.79 -19.57
C LYS A 104 11.39 9.90 -20.43
N ASN A 105 10.88 8.77 -20.92
CA ASN A 105 11.61 7.81 -21.75
C ASN A 105 12.72 7.08 -20.97
N PHE A 106 12.37 6.47 -19.84
CA PHE A 106 13.31 5.67 -19.08
C PHE A 106 13.41 4.26 -19.69
N THR A 107 14.64 3.85 -20.04
CA THR A 107 14.94 2.52 -20.58
C THR A 107 16.17 1.92 -19.89
N HIS A 108 15.97 0.76 -19.27
CA HIS A 108 17.00 0.03 -18.56
C HIS A 108 16.60 -1.43 -18.34
N THR A 109 17.57 -2.34 -18.25
CA THR A 109 17.32 -3.75 -17.98
C THR A 109 18.18 -4.20 -16.82
N VAL A 110 17.54 -4.80 -15.83
CA VAL A 110 18.15 -5.48 -14.69
C VAL A 110 18.21 -6.96 -15.03
N VAL A 111 19.41 -7.54 -15.01
CA VAL A 111 19.58 -8.98 -15.30
C VAL A 111 19.41 -9.82 -14.03
N PRO A 112 19.03 -11.11 -14.15
CA PRO A 112 18.89 -12.00 -13.00
C PRO A 112 20.13 -12.03 -12.10
N GLY A 113 19.92 -11.92 -10.79
CA GLY A 113 20.99 -11.96 -9.78
C GLY A 113 21.83 -10.69 -9.67
N GLN A 114 21.54 -9.66 -10.49
CA GLN A 114 22.24 -8.38 -10.43
C GLN A 114 21.62 -7.45 -9.38
N THR A 115 22.48 -6.73 -8.67
CA THR A 115 22.11 -5.61 -7.81
C THR A 115 22.28 -4.29 -8.54
N VAL A 116 21.17 -3.57 -8.76
CA VAL A 116 21.13 -2.29 -9.45
C VAL A 116 20.75 -1.18 -8.48
N ALA A 117 21.65 -0.21 -8.30
CA ALA A 117 21.41 0.99 -7.51
C ALA A 117 20.87 2.13 -8.38
N LEU A 118 19.71 2.68 -8.01
CA LEU A 118 19.11 3.87 -8.56
C LEU A 118 19.54 5.08 -7.71
N VAL A 119 20.26 6.02 -8.33
CA VAL A 119 20.78 7.22 -7.66
C VAL A 119 20.37 8.47 -8.42
N GLY A 120 20.35 9.61 -7.73
CA GLY A 120 20.00 10.89 -8.34
C GLY A 120 19.32 11.84 -7.36
N PRO A 121 19.07 13.09 -7.77
CA PRO A 121 18.44 14.11 -6.93
C PRO A 121 17.08 13.67 -6.37
N SER A 122 16.65 14.31 -5.27
CA SER A 122 15.30 14.08 -4.75
C SER A 122 14.25 14.46 -5.80
N GLY A 123 13.21 13.65 -5.94
CA GLY A 123 12.13 13.87 -6.91
C GLY A 123 12.43 13.48 -8.36
N CYS A 124 13.60 12.90 -8.68
CA CYS A 124 13.92 12.52 -10.07
C CYS A 124 13.22 11.24 -10.59
N GLY A 125 12.43 10.56 -9.74
CA GLY A 125 11.61 9.40 -10.12
C GLY A 125 12.09 8.03 -9.65
N LYS A 126 13.08 7.95 -8.75
CA LYS A 126 13.63 6.68 -8.21
C LYS A 126 12.57 5.77 -7.59
N SER A 127 11.88 6.25 -6.55
CA SER A 127 10.80 5.49 -5.90
C SER A 127 9.60 5.28 -6.83
N THR A 128 9.39 6.17 -7.81
CA THR A 128 8.37 5.96 -8.87
C THR A 128 8.68 4.72 -9.70
N LEU A 129 9.94 4.44 -10.05
CA LEU A 129 10.30 3.21 -10.75
C LEU A 129 9.96 1.97 -9.92
N LEU A 130 10.23 2.00 -8.61
CA LEU A 130 9.87 0.90 -7.71
C LEU A 130 8.35 0.67 -7.67
N GLN A 131 7.57 1.75 -7.61
CA GLN A 131 6.10 1.69 -7.62
C GLN A 131 5.55 1.12 -8.94
N LEU A 132 6.21 1.36 -10.07
CA LEU A 132 5.86 0.75 -11.36
C LEU A 132 6.20 -0.74 -11.39
N VAL A 133 7.35 -1.15 -10.84
CA VAL A 133 7.72 -2.57 -10.69
C VAL A 133 6.73 -3.33 -9.80
N LEU A 134 6.27 -2.72 -8.71
CA LEU A 134 5.23 -3.25 -7.83
C LEU A 134 3.81 -3.20 -8.45
N ARG A 135 3.70 -2.60 -9.64
CA ARG A 135 2.45 -2.34 -10.35
C ARG A 135 1.41 -1.65 -9.46
N PHE A 136 1.84 -0.65 -8.68
CA PHE A 136 0.91 0.26 -8.00
C PHE A 136 0.31 1.27 -8.98
N TYR A 137 1.05 1.58 -10.04
CA TYR A 137 0.60 2.36 -11.17
C TYR A 137 1.04 1.66 -12.46
N ASP A 138 0.28 1.85 -13.52
CA ASP A 138 0.71 1.46 -14.87
C ASP A 138 1.33 2.69 -15.57
N PRO A 139 2.46 2.52 -16.29
CA PRO A 139 3.08 3.62 -17.04
C PRO A 139 2.21 4.04 -18.23
N SER A 140 2.42 5.24 -18.78
CA SER A 140 1.72 5.68 -19.98
C SER A 140 1.94 4.71 -21.15
N TYR A 141 0.87 4.38 -21.88
CA TYR A 141 0.95 3.49 -23.03
C TYR A 141 1.51 4.23 -24.24
N HIS A 142 2.63 3.74 -24.78
CA HIS A 142 3.31 4.29 -25.96
C HIS A 142 3.57 3.23 -27.05
N GLY A 143 2.92 2.06 -26.95
CA GLY A 143 3.09 0.94 -27.86
C GLY A 143 3.18 -0.40 -27.12
N PRO A 144 3.13 -1.54 -27.84
CA PRO A 144 3.19 -2.88 -27.24
C PRO A 144 4.52 -3.14 -26.53
N ASP A 145 5.61 -2.60 -27.07
CA ASP A 145 6.95 -2.75 -26.50
C ASP A 145 7.25 -1.76 -25.38
N SER A 146 6.33 -0.83 -25.09
CA SER A 146 6.52 0.15 -24.01
C SER A 146 5.96 -0.34 -22.67
N GLY A 147 6.73 -0.15 -21.61
CA GLY A 147 6.30 -0.47 -20.24
C GLY A 147 7.37 -1.15 -19.41
N VAL A 148 6.90 -1.89 -18.41
CA VAL A 148 7.74 -2.68 -17.51
C VAL A 148 7.46 -4.16 -17.78
N PHE A 149 8.52 -4.95 -17.87
CA PHE A 149 8.49 -6.35 -18.28
C PHE A 149 9.19 -7.22 -17.25
N PHE A 150 8.56 -8.35 -16.91
CA PHE A 150 9.13 -9.41 -16.08
C PHE A 150 9.39 -10.62 -16.99
N ASP A 151 10.65 -11.01 -17.15
CA ASP A 151 11.06 -12.07 -18.10
C ASP A 151 10.41 -11.90 -19.48
N ASP A 152 10.46 -10.68 -20.01
CA ASP A 152 9.91 -10.29 -21.32
C ASP A 152 8.37 -10.29 -21.41
N MET A 153 7.65 -10.57 -20.32
CA MET A 153 6.19 -10.39 -20.23
C MET A 153 5.83 -9.02 -19.68
N ASN A 154 4.99 -8.26 -20.39
CA ASN A 154 4.53 -6.96 -19.94
C ASN A 154 3.67 -7.10 -18.67
N ILE A 155 4.07 -6.45 -17.56
CA ILE A 155 3.39 -6.59 -16.27
C ILE A 155 1.93 -6.09 -16.30
N ARG A 156 1.56 -5.25 -17.29
CA ARG A 156 0.18 -4.80 -17.50
C ARG A 156 -0.79 -5.96 -17.73
N ASN A 157 -0.31 -7.06 -18.31
CA ASN A 157 -1.12 -8.22 -18.63
C ASN A 157 -1.15 -9.25 -17.49
N ILE A 158 -0.29 -9.11 -16.47
CA ILE A 158 -0.09 -10.09 -15.41
C ILE A 158 -0.86 -9.68 -14.15
N ALA A 159 -1.53 -10.61 -13.47
CA ALA A 159 -2.24 -10.31 -12.23
C ALA A 159 -1.31 -9.65 -11.19
N PRO A 160 -1.65 -8.46 -10.64
CA PRO A 160 -0.81 -7.77 -9.67
C PRO A 160 -0.47 -8.60 -8.42
N SER A 161 -1.38 -9.48 -7.99
CA SER A 161 -1.14 -10.40 -6.88
C SER A 161 -0.01 -11.39 -7.16
N TRP A 162 0.12 -11.86 -8.39
CA TRP A 162 1.24 -12.69 -8.82
C TRP A 162 2.53 -11.88 -8.91
N VAL A 163 2.49 -10.67 -9.51
CA VAL A 163 3.68 -9.78 -9.63
C VAL A 163 4.26 -9.50 -8.25
N ARG A 164 3.43 -9.04 -7.32
CA ARG A 164 3.82 -8.73 -5.95
C ARG A 164 4.17 -9.97 -5.12
N LYS A 165 3.85 -11.17 -5.61
CA LYS A 165 4.30 -12.43 -4.99
C LYS A 165 5.78 -12.72 -5.20
N GLN A 166 6.34 -12.24 -6.30
CA GLN A 166 7.73 -12.46 -6.63
C GLN A 166 8.69 -11.45 -5.96
N ILE A 167 8.13 -10.41 -5.33
CA ILE A 167 8.87 -9.23 -4.86
C ILE A 167 8.91 -9.18 -3.34
N GLY A 168 10.11 -9.02 -2.78
CA GLY A 168 10.31 -8.61 -1.39
C GLY A 168 10.51 -7.11 -1.33
N LEU A 169 9.62 -6.39 -0.66
CA LEU A 169 9.71 -4.93 -0.50
C LEU A 169 10.22 -4.58 0.90
N VAL A 170 11.26 -3.77 0.96
CA VAL A 170 11.73 -3.14 2.19
C VAL A 170 11.68 -1.62 2.00
N SER A 171 10.73 -0.99 2.66
CA SER A 171 10.50 0.46 2.59
C SER A 171 11.37 1.23 3.60
N GLN A 172 11.53 2.53 3.35
CA GLN A 172 12.22 3.48 4.22
C GLN A 172 11.68 3.48 5.65
N GLU A 173 10.35 3.55 5.79
CA GLU A 173 9.65 3.46 7.07
C GLU A 173 8.81 2.17 7.13
N PRO A 174 9.32 1.11 7.77
CA PRO A 174 8.62 -0.17 7.85
C PRO A 174 7.42 -0.06 8.78
N THR A 175 6.24 -0.39 8.27
CA THR A 175 5.03 -0.47 9.10
C THR A 175 4.88 -1.86 9.71
N LEU A 176 4.93 -1.93 11.03
CA LEU A 176 4.59 -3.14 11.79
C LEU A 176 3.15 -3.05 12.30
N PHE A 177 2.43 -4.17 12.23
CA PHE A 177 1.09 -4.29 12.79
C PHE A 177 1.19 -4.50 14.31
N ASP A 178 0.13 -4.12 15.03
CA ASP A 178 0.01 -4.35 16.48
C ASP A 178 -0.26 -5.85 16.76
N LEU A 179 0.75 -6.66 16.48
CA LEU A 179 0.79 -8.11 16.49
C LEU A 179 2.12 -8.57 17.13
N THR A 180 2.32 -9.87 17.28
CA THR A 180 3.61 -10.40 17.75
C THR A 180 4.71 -10.25 16.70
N ILE A 181 5.98 -10.40 17.10
CA ILE A 181 7.10 -10.43 16.16
C ILE A 181 6.93 -11.57 15.16
N ARG A 182 6.53 -12.76 15.63
CA ARG A 182 6.21 -13.93 14.80
C ARG A 182 5.21 -13.59 13.70
N GLU A 183 4.07 -13.01 14.08
CA GLU A 183 2.99 -12.66 13.15
C GLU A 183 3.42 -11.58 12.15
N ASN A 184 4.20 -10.59 12.62
CA ASN A 184 4.76 -9.57 11.76
C ASN A 184 5.73 -10.13 10.71
N ILE A 185 6.54 -11.14 11.04
CA ILE A 185 7.41 -11.80 10.05
C ILE A 185 6.57 -12.68 9.12
N ALA A 186 5.68 -13.51 9.67
CA ALA A 186 4.83 -14.43 8.90
C ALA A 186 3.94 -13.71 7.86
N TYR A 187 3.56 -12.46 8.12
CA TYR A 187 2.82 -11.60 7.18
C TYR A 187 3.51 -11.41 5.81
N GLY A 188 4.78 -11.79 5.68
CA GLY A 188 5.50 -11.80 4.41
C GLY A 188 4.93 -12.79 3.38
N ASP A 189 4.31 -13.90 3.82
CA ASP A 189 3.67 -14.87 2.94
C ASP A 189 2.27 -15.27 3.43
N ASN A 190 1.26 -14.57 2.91
CA ASN A 190 -0.14 -14.81 3.25
C ASN A 190 -0.78 -15.95 2.44
N SER A 191 -0.02 -16.67 1.61
CA SER A 191 -0.57 -17.76 0.79
C SER A 191 -0.57 -19.12 1.49
N ARG A 192 0.07 -19.22 2.64
CA ARG A 192 0.23 -20.43 3.45
C ARG A 192 0.48 -20.06 4.90
N GLU A 193 0.40 -21.02 5.79
CA GLU A 193 0.94 -20.86 7.13
C GLU A 193 2.48 -20.98 7.07
N VAL A 194 3.16 -19.99 7.65
CA VAL A 194 4.62 -19.96 7.73
C VAL A 194 5.06 -20.67 9.00
N THR A 195 5.93 -21.67 8.89
CA THR A 195 6.37 -22.43 10.07
C THR A 195 7.35 -21.62 10.91
N MET A 196 7.48 -21.99 12.18
CA MET A 196 8.37 -21.27 13.10
C MET A 196 9.83 -21.38 12.67
N GLU A 197 10.23 -22.49 12.05
CA GLU A 197 11.58 -22.69 11.52
C GLU A 197 11.90 -21.66 10.43
N GLU A 198 11.00 -21.45 9.47
CA GLU A 198 11.20 -20.46 8.42
C GLU A 198 11.20 -19.02 8.96
N ILE A 199 10.41 -18.74 10.01
CA ILE A 199 10.43 -17.45 10.70
C ILE A 199 11.78 -17.22 11.37
N ILE A 200 12.33 -18.24 12.01
CA ILE A 200 13.67 -18.19 12.63
C ILE A 200 14.75 -18.02 11.58
N GLU A 201 14.69 -18.76 10.46
CA GLU A 201 15.63 -18.62 9.34
C GLU A 201 15.62 -17.20 8.78
N ALA A 202 14.44 -16.64 8.51
CA ALA A 202 14.29 -15.27 8.03
C ALA A 202 14.81 -14.23 9.04
N ALA A 203 14.56 -14.44 10.34
CA ALA A 203 15.06 -13.59 11.41
C ALA A 203 16.59 -13.64 11.56
N ARG A 204 17.21 -14.81 11.34
CA ARG A 204 18.68 -14.95 11.32
C ARG A 204 19.28 -14.26 10.10
N ALA A 205 18.69 -14.46 8.92
CA ALA A 205 19.11 -13.79 7.69
C ALA A 205 19.00 -12.26 7.79
N ALA A 206 18.01 -11.76 8.54
CA ALA A 206 17.85 -10.34 8.83
C ALA A 206 18.65 -9.84 10.05
N ASN A 207 19.51 -10.68 10.64
CA ASN A 207 20.34 -10.37 11.81
C ASN A 207 19.53 -9.83 13.02
N ILE A 208 18.34 -10.37 13.29
CA ILE A 208 17.46 -9.93 14.41
C ILE A 208 17.14 -11.05 15.41
N HIS A 209 17.46 -12.31 15.07
CA HIS A 209 17.19 -13.47 15.93
C HIS A 209 17.75 -13.30 17.35
N ASP A 210 19.02 -12.92 17.48
CA ASP A 210 19.69 -12.82 18.79
C ASP A 210 19.06 -11.75 19.68
N PHE A 211 18.59 -10.65 19.08
CA PHE A 211 17.81 -9.66 19.82
C PHE A 211 16.47 -10.24 20.28
N ILE A 212 15.75 -10.95 19.39
CA ILE A 212 14.44 -11.53 19.73
C ILE A 212 14.58 -12.52 20.88
N THR A 213 15.62 -13.35 20.91
CA THR A 213 15.82 -14.32 21.99
C THR A 213 16.14 -13.68 23.34
N THR A 214 16.63 -12.43 23.36
CA THR A 214 16.79 -11.66 24.61
C THR A 214 15.47 -11.16 25.22
N LEU A 215 14.38 -11.13 24.45
CA LEU A 215 13.08 -10.63 24.93
C LEU A 215 12.40 -11.68 25.82
N PRO A 216 11.66 -11.28 26.88
CA PRO A 216 10.99 -12.21 27.78
C PRO A 216 10.03 -13.18 27.09
N GLU A 217 9.26 -12.69 26.12
CA GLU A 217 8.29 -13.48 25.33
C GLU A 217 8.86 -13.90 23.97
N GLN A 218 10.14 -13.62 23.71
CA GLN A 218 10.82 -13.93 22.46
C GLN A 218 9.99 -13.52 21.22
N TYR A 219 9.67 -14.47 20.34
CA TYR A 219 8.88 -14.22 19.12
C TYR A 219 7.41 -13.89 19.39
N GLU A 220 6.87 -14.22 20.56
CA GLU A 220 5.51 -13.86 20.97
C GLU A 220 5.42 -12.43 21.50
N THR A 221 6.55 -11.73 21.65
CA THR A 221 6.57 -10.33 22.09
C THR A 221 5.72 -9.46 21.16
N LYS A 222 4.73 -8.77 21.74
CA LYS A 222 3.91 -7.78 21.00
C LYS A 222 4.69 -6.51 20.72
N VAL A 223 4.75 -6.10 19.46
CA VAL A 223 5.54 -4.93 19.03
C VAL A 223 4.87 -3.58 19.33
N GLY A 224 3.56 -3.59 19.62
CA GLY A 224 2.77 -2.38 19.86
C GLY A 224 2.30 -1.69 18.58
N GLN A 225 1.44 -0.67 18.73
CA GLN A 225 0.94 0.12 17.60
C GLN A 225 2.08 0.71 16.79
N ARG A 226 2.15 0.37 15.49
CA ARG A 226 3.24 0.76 14.57
C ARG A 226 4.64 0.40 15.09
N GLY A 227 4.75 -0.69 15.86
CA GLY A 227 6.01 -1.17 16.43
C GLY A 227 6.59 -0.23 17.49
N SER A 228 5.79 0.56 18.20
CA SER A 228 6.26 1.59 19.15
C SER A 228 7.26 1.11 20.21
N LYS A 229 7.33 -0.20 20.48
CA LYS A 229 8.24 -0.80 21.46
C LYS A 229 9.64 -1.15 20.91
N LEU A 230 9.91 -0.87 19.64
CA LEU A 230 11.15 -1.24 18.96
C LEU A 230 11.89 -0.01 18.43
N SER A 231 13.23 -0.08 18.40
CA SER A 231 14.07 0.93 17.75
C SER A 231 13.87 0.91 16.23
N GLY A 232 14.25 1.99 15.53
CA GLY A 232 14.17 2.07 14.07
C GLY A 232 14.88 0.90 13.38
N GLY A 233 16.11 0.59 13.81
CA GLY A 233 16.90 -0.51 13.24
C GLY A 233 16.30 -1.90 13.50
N GLN A 234 15.65 -2.10 14.66
CA GLN A 234 14.93 -3.34 14.95
C GLN A 234 13.69 -3.48 14.05
N LYS A 235 12.92 -2.41 13.86
CA LYS A 235 11.77 -2.42 12.93
C LYS A 235 12.21 -2.75 11.51
N GLN A 236 13.32 -2.16 11.07
CA GLN A 236 13.88 -2.41 9.74
C GLN A 236 14.24 -3.87 9.55
N ARG A 237 14.95 -4.48 10.51
CA ARG A 237 15.31 -5.90 10.43
C ARG A 237 14.10 -6.83 10.45
N ILE A 238 13.04 -6.52 11.20
CA ILE A 238 11.79 -7.28 11.12
C ILE A 238 11.15 -7.16 9.74
N ALA A 239 11.19 -5.99 9.10
CA ALA A 239 10.71 -5.81 7.74
C ALA A 239 11.56 -6.56 6.71
N ILE A 240 12.89 -6.61 6.89
CA ILE A 240 13.78 -7.45 6.07
C ILE A 240 13.41 -8.92 6.24
N ALA A 241 13.24 -9.42 7.48
CA ALA A 241 12.80 -10.79 7.73
C ALA A 241 11.45 -11.10 7.07
N ARG A 242 10.48 -10.16 7.16
CA ARG A 242 9.19 -10.25 6.47
C ARG A 242 9.35 -10.33 4.95
N ALA A 243 10.24 -9.55 4.35
CA ALA A 243 10.50 -9.62 2.92
C ALA A 243 11.12 -10.97 2.52
N LEU A 244 12.04 -11.49 3.35
CA LEU A 244 12.80 -12.71 3.10
C LEU A 244 12.01 -14.01 3.28
N VAL A 245 11.04 -14.04 4.21
CA VAL A 245 10.28 -15.27 4.50
C VAL A 245 9.51 -15.81 3.30
N ARG A 246 9.13 -14.91 2.37
CA ARG A 246 8.48 -15.25 1.11
C ARG A 246 9.42 -15.87 0.07
N LYS A 247 10.73 -15.84 0.31
CA LYS A 247 11.77 -16.27 -0.63
C LYS A 247 11.63 -15.58 -2.01
N PRO A 248 11.62 -14.24 -2.06
CA PRO A 248 11.39 -13.50 -3.29
C PRO A 248 12.55 -13.67 -4.28
N VAL A 249 12.22 -13.61 -5.57
CA VAL A 249 13.20 -13.61 -6.68
C VAL A 249 13.76 -12.21 -6.91
N LEU A 250 12.93 -11.17 -6.69
CA LEU A 250 13.31 -9.76 -6.79
C LEU A 250 13.20 -9.08 -5.43
N LEU A 251 14.29 -8.48 -4.97
CA LEU A 251 14.31 -7.63 -3.79
C LEU A 251 14.23 -6.15 -4.23
N VAL A 252 13.33 -5.39 -3.60
CA VAL A 252 13.16 -3.97 -3.85
C VAL A 252 13.39 -3.23 -2.53
N LEU A 253 14.41 -2.38 -2.52
CA LEU A 253 14.84 -1.62 -1.35
C LEU A 253 14.63 -0.13 -1.63
N ASP A 254 13.79 0.56 -0.84
CA ASP A 254 13.53 2.00 -0.96
C ASP A 254 14.10 2.71 0.26
N GLU A 255 15.32 3.26 0.16
CA GLU A 255 15.96 4.04 1.24
C GLU A 255 15.99 3.34 2.62
N ALA A 256 16.21 2.03 2.63
CA ALA A 256 16.05 1.18 3.82
C ALA A 256 16.93 1.53 5.04
N THR A 257 17.91 2.43 4.90
CA THR A 257 18.87 2.83 5.96
C THR A 257 18.83 4.32 6.31
N SER A 258 17.99 5.13 5.66
CA SER A 258 18.08 6.59 5.77
C SER A 258 17.70 7.15 7.15
N ALA A 259 16.81 6.47 7.87
CA ALA A 259 16.24 6.94 9.15
C ALA A 259 16.95 6.36 10.40
N LEU A 260 18.12 5.73 10.22
CA LEU A 260 18.81 5.00 11.28
C LEU A 260 20.04 5.75 11.80
N ASP A 261 20.35 5.54 13.09
CA ASP A 261 21.64 5.91 13.67
C ASP A 261 22.77 5.04 13.10
N ASN A 262 24.02 5.53 13.19
CA ASN A 262 25.18 4.91 12.52
C ASN A 262 25.45 3.45 12.95
N GLU A 263 25.19 3.08 14.21
CA GLU A 263 25.42 1.71 14.69
C GLU A 263 24.34 0.77 14.15
N SER A 264 23.06 1.15 14.31
CA SER A 264 21.93 0.40 13.77
C SER A 264 22.00 0.26 12.25
N GLU A 265 22.47 1.28 11.56
CA GLU A 265 22.64 1.30 10.12
C GLU A 265 23.61 0.23 9.64
N ARG A 266 24.79 0.10 10.28
CA ARG A 266 25.80 -0.88 9.85
C ARG A 266 25.24 -2.29 9.92
N ILE A 267 24.56 -2.61 11.01
CA ILE A 267 23.93 -3.92 11.24
C ILE A 267 22.81 -4.18 10.23
N VAL A 268 22.00 -3.17 9.91
CA VAL A 268 20.95 -3.27 8.90
C VAL A 268 21.54 -3.44 7.50
N GLN A 269 22.62 -2.73 7.17
CA GLN A 269 23.30 -2.85 5.88
C GLN A 269 23.89 -4.25 5.69
N GLU A 270 24.53 -4.82 6.73
CA GLU A 270 25.02 -6.19 6.71
C GLU A 270 23.88 -7.20 6.42
N ALA A 271 22.70 -6.99 7.02
CA ALA A 271 21.52 -7.81 6.76
C ALA A 271 20.96 -7.63 5.33
N LEU A 272 20.99 -6.40 4.79
CA LEU A 272 20.57 -6.11 3.41
C LEU A 272 21.53 -6.73 2.39
N ASP A 273 22.85 -6.63 2.61
CA ASP A 273 23.86 -7.20 1.71
C ASP A 273 23.72 -8.74 1.66
N ALA A 274 23.52 -9.38 2.81
CA ALA A 274 23.23 -10.81 2.90
C ALA A 274 21.90 -11.19 2.22
N ALA A 275 20.88 -10.34 2.33
CA ALA A 275 19.58 -10.53 1.69
C ALA A 275 19.67 -10.40 0.15
N MET A 276 20.45 -9.44 -0.36
CA MET A 276 20.67 -9.20 -1.78
C MET A 276 21.41 -10.38 -2.42
N GLY A 277 22.53 -10.81 -1.86
CA GLY A 277 23.23 -12.06 -2.23
C GLY A 277 23.09 -12.47 -3.72
N SER A 278 22.43 -13.60 -3.96
CA SER A 278 22.17 -14.12 -5.32
C SER A 278 20.84 -13.68 -5.95
N ARG A 279 20.10 -12.79 -5.30
CA ARG A 279 18.79 -12.32 -5.75
C ARG A 279 18.94 -11.11 -6.66
N THR A 280 18.03 -10.99 -7.61
CA THR A 280 17.93 -9.75 -8.36
C THR A 280 17.49 -8.65 -7.40
N SER A 281 18.19 -7.53 -7.38
CA SER A 281 17.96 -6.48 -6.39
C SER A 281 17.88 -5.11 -7.06
N LEU A 282 16.84 -4.34 -6.74
CA LEU A 282 16.68 -2.97 -7.18
C LEU A 282 16.64 -2.05 -5.96
N VAL A 283 17.64 -1.18 -5.85
CA VAL A 283 17.91 -0.41 -4.63
C VAL A 283 17.84 1.07 -4.94
N VAL A 284 16.99 1.81 -4.24
CA VAL A 284 17.06 3.27 -4.21
C VAL A 284 17.96 3.65 -3.06
N ALA A 285 19.14 4.18 -3.40
CA ALA A 285 20.15 4.54 -2.42
C ALA A 285 20.30 6.06 -2.34
N HIS A 286 20.38 6.55 -1.11
CA HIS A 286 20.76 7.91 -0.74
C HIS A 286 22.09 7.94 0.04
N ARG A 287 22.68 6.77 0.29
CA ARG A 287 23.94 6.62 1.01
C ARG A 287 24.95 5.93 0.13
N LEU A 288 26.15 6.48 0.15
CA LEU A 288 27.27 6.05 -0.68
C LEU A 288 27.65 4.57 -0.48
N SER A 289 27.62 4.09 0.77
CA SER A 289 27.96 2.71 1.15
C SER A 289 27.14 1.67 0.41
N THR A 290 25.82 1.89 0.30
CA THR A 290 24.90 1.01 -0.43
C THR A 290 25.16 1.04 -1.94
N VAL A 291 25.64 2.16 -2.48
CA VAL A 291 25.89 2.32 -3.93
C VAL A 291 27.20 1.65 -4.36
N VAL A 292 28.24 1.72 -3.53
CA VAL A 292 29.56 1.16 -3.85
C VAL A 292 29.52 -0.36 -4.00
N ASN A 293 28.65 -1.04 -3.25
CA ASN A 293 28.50 -2.49 -3.28
C ASN A 293 27.58 -3.00 -4.42
N ALA A 294 26.99 -2.11 -5.22
CA ALA A 294 26.11 -2.50 -6.32
C ALA A 294 26.90 -2.93 -7.56
N ASP A 295 26.41 -3.95 -8.27
CA ASP A 295 26.99 -4.39 -9.55
C ASP A 295 26.88 -3.31 -10.63
N LEU A 296 25.80 -2.54 -10.58
CA LEU A 296 25.51 -1.48 -11.54
C LEU A 296 24.80 -0.31 -10.86
N VAL A 297 25.20 0.90 -11.24
CA VAL A 297 24.54 2.13 -10.83
C VAL A 297 23.83 2.73 -12.03
N VAL A 298 22.63 3.25 -11.81
CA VAL A 298 21.84 3.99 -12.79
C VAL A 298 21.53 5.36 -12.21
N VAL A 299 22.08 6.39 -12.83
CA VAL A 299 21.86 7.78 -12.41
C VAL A 299 20.63 8.33 -13.13
N LEU A 300 19.66 8.79 -12.35
CA LEU A 300 18.43 9.42 -12.81
C LEU A 300 18.47 10.93 -12.60
N GLN A 301 18.16 11.67 -13.66
CA GLN A 301 17.94 13.12 -13.60
C GLN A 301 16.78 13.51 -14.51
N ASP A 302 15.89 14.38 -14.02
CA ASP A 302 14.72 14.89 -14.74
C ASP A 302 13.82 13.83 -15.39
N GLY A 303 13.75 12.64 -14.79
CA GLY A 303 12.97 11.51 -15.28
C GLY A 303 13.64 10.67 -16.36
N ARG A 304 14.94 10.88 -16.62
CA ARG A 304 15.75 10.18 -17.62
C ARG A 304 16.93 9.48 -16.96
N LYS A 305 17.35 8.38 -17.57
CA LYS A 305 18.67 7.80 -17.30
C LYS A 305 19.71 8.67 -17.99
N ILE A 306 20.67 9.19 -17.22
CA ILE A 306 21.77 10.00 -17.75
C ILE A 306 23.08 9.22 -17.82
N GLU A 307 23.33 8.35 -16.83
CA GLU A 307 24.54 7.52 -16.75
C GLU A 307 24.18 6.14 -16.23
N SER A 308 24.91 5.12 -16.67
CA SER A 308 24.83 3.79 -16.08
C SER A 308 26.13 3.01 -16.27
N GLY A 309 26.58 2.32 -15.23
CA GLY A 309 27.81 1.55 -15.25
C GLY A 309 28.19 1.03 -13.86
N PRO A 310 29.24 0.21 -13.76
CA PRO A 310 29.81 -0.18 -12.46
C PRO A 310 30.27 1.06 -11.67
N PRO A 311 30.11 1.09 -10.34
CA PRO A 311 30.46 2.25 -9.51
C PRO A 311 31.86 2.80 -9.77
N ALA A 312 32.87 1.93 -9.83
CA ALA A 312 34.26 2.32 -10.06
C ALA A 312 34.47 3.04 -11.41
N ALA A 313 33.86 2.52 -12.48
CA ALA A 313 33.95 3.13 -13.81
C ALA A 313 33.24 4.50 -13.86
N LEU A 314 32.10 4.64 -13.18
CA LEU A 314 31.41 5.93 -13.10
C LEU A 314 32.20 7.00 -12.32
N LEU A 315 32.98 6.60 -11.31
CA LEU A 315 33.85 7.51 -10.57
C LEU A 315 35.03 8.00 -11.42
N GLU A 316 35.62 7.13 -12.24
CA GLU A 316 36.71 7.49 -13.16
C GLU A 316 36.25 8.46 -14.25
N MET A 317 35.02 8.30 -14.76
CA MET A 317 34.45 9.18 -15.77
C MET A 317 34.19 10.62 -15.27
N LYS A 318 34.19 10.84 -13.95
CA LYS A 318 33.93 12.15 -13.33
C LYS A 318 32.64 12.85 -13.81
N GLY A 319 31.60 12.04 -14.07
CA GLY A 319 30.30 12.48 -14.56
C GLY A 319 29.33 12.90 -13.44
N ALA A 320 28.03 12.79 -13.71
CA ALA A 320 26.96 13.09 -12.77
C ALA A 320 27.02 12.22 -11.52
N PHE A 321 27.38 10.93 -11.65
CA PHE A 321 27.60 10.07 -10.49
C PHE A 321 28.69 10.59 -9.57
N TYR A 322 29.83 10.98 -10.13
CA TYR A 322 30.96 11.52 -9.39
C TYR A 322 30.59 12.84 -8.69
N ALA A 323 29.84 13.72 -9.37
CA ALA A 323 29.36 14.96 -8.78
C ALA A 323 28.45 14.72 -7.57
N LEU A 324 27.51 13.76 -7.66
CA LEU A 324 26.66 13.37 -6.52
C LEU A 324 27.51 12.83 -5.36
N HIS A 325 28.50 11.98 -5.67
CA HIS A 325 29.42 11.41 -4.69
C HIS A 325 30.30 12.46 -3.98
N HIS A 326 30.66 13.57 -4.64
CA HIS A 326 31.53 14.60 -4.05
C HIS A 326 30.76 15.64 -3.22
N VAL A 327 29.44 15.73 -3.38
CA VAL A 327 28.59 16.65 -2.60
C VAL A 327 28.18 16.04 -1.26
N GLU A 328 28.17 14.70 -1.16
CA GLU A 328 27.80 13.96 0.07
C GLU A 328 28.99 13.70 1.03
N ASN A 329 30.23 13.96 0.59
CA ASN A 329 31.46 13.92 1.41
C ASN A 329 31.89 15.32 1.84
#